data_AF-A0AB34BJA6-F1
#
_entry.id   AF-A0AB34BJA6-F1
#
_cell.length_a   1.000
_cell.length_b   1.000
_cell.length_c   1.000
_cell.angle_alpha   90.00
_cell.angle_beta   90.00
_cell.angle_gamma   90.00
#
_symmetry.space_group_name_H-M   'P 1'
#
loop_
_entity.id
_entity.type
_entity.pdbx_description
1 polymer ?
#
loop_
_entity_poly.entity_id
_entity_poly.type
_entity_poly.pdbx_seq_one_letter_code
_entity_poly.pdbx_strand_id
1 'polypeptide(L)'
;IYAFEVDGFGNQLLMDDANVLSLIALPYLGDVKVNDPIYQNTRKFVWSEDNPYFFKGTAGEGIGGPHIGYDMIWPMSIMMKAFTSQNDAEIKTCIKMLMDTDAGTGFMHESFHKNDPKNFTRSWFAWQNTLFGELILKLVNEGKVDLLNSIQ
;
A
#
# COMPACT_ATOMS: atom_id res chain seq x y z
N ILE A 1 13.45 -4.96 -12.76
CA ILE A 1 12.11 -4.80 -12.15
C ILE A 1 11.08 -5.43 -13.07
N TYR A 2 9.89 -5.77 -12.57
CA TYR A 2 8.76 -6.10 -13.43
C TYR A 2 8.17 -4.81 -14.02
N ALA A 3 7.72 -4.87 -15.27
CA ALA A 3 6.91 -3.80 -15.86
C ALA A 3 5.45 -3.98 -15.42
N PHE A 4 4.70 -2.88 -15.32
CA PHE A 4 3.28 -2.91 -15.00
C PHE A 4 2.49 -3.49 -16.19
N GLU A 5 2.76 -2.98 -17.38
CA GLU A 5 2.15 -3.43 -18.64
C GLU A 5 3.22 -3.58 -19.72
N VAL A 6 2.99 -4.50 -20.65
CA VAL A 6 3.81 -4.74 -21.85
C VAL A 6 2.90 -5.05 -23.04
N ASP A 7 3.34 -4.70 -24.24
CA ASP A 7 2.55 -4.89 -25.47
C ASP A 7 3.02 -6.05 -26.37
N GLY A 8 4.16 -6.67 -26.04
CA GLY A 8 4.79 -7.72 -26.86
C GLY A 8 5.60 -7.22 -28.06
N PHE A 9 5.56 -5.93 -28.37
CA PHE A 9 6.41 -5.28 -29.40
C PHE A 9 7.72 -4.73 -28.82
N GLY A 10 7.83 -4.69 -27.50
CA GLY A 10 9.01 -4.23 -26.76
C GLY A 10 8.75 -2.98 -25.91
N ASN A 11 7.54 -2.41 -25.93
CA ASN A 11 7.19 -1.32 -25.04
C ASN A 11 6.89 -1.84 -23.64
N GLN A 12 7.22 -1.02 -22.64
CA GLN A 12 7.07 -1.35 -21.23
C GLN A 12 6.60 -0.11 -20.47
N LEU A 13 5.50 -0.22 -19.75
CA LEU A 13 5.04 0.81 -18.83
C LEU A 13 5.60 0.51 -17.43
N LEU A 14 6.37 1.45 -16.89
CA LEU A 14 7.03 1.32 -15.59
C LEU A 14 6.29 2.18 -14.56
N MET A 15 5.37 1.56 -13.82
CA MET A 15 4.60 2.19 -12.74
C MET A 15 4.08 1.11 -11.78
N ASP A 16 3.23 1.49 -10.83
CA ASP A 16 2.31 0.59 -10.14
C ASP A 16 1.00 1.34 -9.82
N ASP A 17 -0.08 0.60 -9.63
CA ASP A 17 -1.38 1.12 -9.17
C ASP A 17 -1.71 0.50 -7.80
N ALA A 18 -2.49 1.19 -6.98
CA ALA A 18 -2.83 0.70 -5.65
C ALA A 18 -3.75 -0.53 -5.64
N ASN A 19 -4.58 -0.74 -6.66
CA ASN A 19 -5.54 -1.83 -6.69
C ASN A 19 -4.83 -3.20 -6.75
N VAL A 20 -5.22 -4.12 -5.86
CA VAL A 20 -4.60 -5.46 -5.76
C VAL A 20 -4.80 -6.26 -7.04
N LEU A 21 -3.79 -7.07 -7.40
CA LEU A 21 -3.22 -7.29 -8.75
C LEU A 21 -2.15 -6.24 -9.15
N SER A 22 -1.59 -5.55 -8.16
CA SER A 22 -0.45 -4.64 -8.29
C SER A 22 0.90 -5.34 -8.12
N LEU A 23 1.97 -4.72 -8.60
CA LEU A 23 3.33 -5.26 -8.51
C LEU A 23 3.78 -5.40 -7.05
N ILE A 24 3.41 -4.46 -6.17
CA ILE A 24 3.73 -4.56 -4.74
C ILE A 24 3.04 -5.74 -4.05
N ALA A 25 1.86 -6.15 -4.53
CA ALA A 25 1.01 -7.17 -3.92
C ALA A 25 1.25 -8.60 -4.44
N LEU A 26 2.15 -8.81 -5.40
CA LEU A 26 2.41 -10.14 -5.98
C LEU A 26 2.66 -11.24 -4.92
N PRO A 27 3.45 -11.02 -3.83
CA PRO A 27 3.61 -12.04 -2.80
C PRO A 27 2.40 -12.24 -1.90
N TYR A 28 1.55 -11.22 -1.75
CA TYR A 28 0.30 -11.35 -1.00
C TYR A 28 -0.66 -12.33 -1.68
N LEU A 29 -0.75 -12.27 -3.02
CA LEU A 29 -1.54 -13.20 -3.83
C LEU A 29 -0.90 -14.58 -4.00
N GLY A 30 0.39 -14.71 -3.67
CA GLY A 30 1.16 -15.95 -3.83
C GLY A 30 1.73 -16.16 -5.24
N ASP A 31 1.70 -15.15 -6.10
CA ASP A 31 2.15 -15.23 -7.49
C ASP A 31 3.69 -15.25 -7.60
N VAL A 32 4.37 -14.58 -6.68
CA VAL A 32 5.83 -14.59 -6.55
C VAL A 32 6.24 -14.75 -5.08
N LYS A 33 7.43 -15.31 -4.84
CA LYS A 33 7.97 -15.37 -3.48
C LYS A 33 8.39 -13.98 -3.02
N VAL A 34 8.15 -13.65 -1.75
CA VAL A 34 8.58 -12.37 -1.17
C VAL A 34 10.09 -12.13 -1.28
N ASN A 35 10.90 -13.19 -1.34
CA ASN A 35 12.36 -13.11 -1.49
C ASN A 35 12.86 -13.17 -2.94
N ASP A 36 11.97 -13.14 -3.94
CA ASP A 36 12.36 -13.01 -5.35
C ASP A 36 13.17 -11.71 -5.53
N PRO A 37 14.42 -11.77 -6.04
CA PRO A 37 15.24 -10.58 -6.22
C PRO A 37 14.63 -9.57 -7.21
N ILE A 38 13.90 -10.02 -8.23
CA ILE A 38 13.22 -9.13 -9.18
C ILE A 38 12.05 -8.43 -8.49
N TYR A 39 11.27 -9.15 -7.68
CA TYR A 39 10.24 -8.55 -6.85
C TYR A 39 10.82 -7.52 -5.88
N GLN A 40 11.89 -7.83 -5.16
CA GLN A 40 12.51 -6.90 -4.21
C GLN A 40 13.03 -5.62 -4.89
N ASN A 41 13.57 -5.73 -6.10
CA ASN A 41 13.92 -4.54 -6.90
C ASN A 41 12.67 -3.75 -7.30
N THR A 42 11.60 -4.45 -7.69
CA THR A 42 10.32 -3.83 -8.09
C THR A 42 9.68 -3.12 -6.91
N ARG A 43 9.65 -3.73 -5.73
CA ARG A 43 9.13 -3.16 -4.49
C ARG A 43 9.82 -1.84 -4.11
N LYS A 44 11.13 -1.72 -4.35
CA LYS A 44 11.87 -0.46 -4.16
C LYS A 44 11.48 0.60 -5.17
N PHE A 45 11.34 0.22 -6.44
CA PHE A 45 10.94 1.12 -7.53
C PHE A 45 9.51 1.65 -7.35
N VAL A 46 8.54 0.78 -7.06
CA VAL A 46 7.13 1.19 -6.97
C VAL A 46 6.84 2.07 -5.74
N TRP A 47 7.70 2.01 -4.72
CA TRP A 47 7.67 2.85 -3.52
C TRP A 47 8.73 3.97 -3.56
N SER A 48 8.98 4.54 -4.74
CA SER A 48 9.83 5.72 -4.94
C SER A 48 9.15 6.73 -5.88
N GLU A 49 9.66 7.95 -5.93
CA GLU A 49 9.20 8.99 -6.86
C GLU A 49 9.49 8.66 -8.35
N ASP A 50 10.20 7.55 -8.63
CA ASP A 50 10.36 7.03 -9.98
C ASP A 50 9.07 6.36 -10.50
N ASN A 51 8.19 5.92 -9.60
CA ASN A 51 6.83 5.52 -9.95
C ASN A 51 5.95 6.78 -10.12
N PRO A 52 5.37 7.05 -11.30
CA PRO A 52 4.57 8.25 -11.54
C PRO A 52 3.34 8.39 -10.65
N TYR A 53 2.89 7.29 -10.03
CA TYR A 53 1.73 7.27 -9.13
C TYR A 53 2.10 7.01 -7.67
N PHE A 54 3.39 7.10 -7.32
CA PHE A 54 3.80 7.22 -5.94
C PHE A 54 3.75 8.69 -5.51
N PHE A 55 3.09 8.95 -4.38
CA PHE A 55 2.96 10.29 -3.84
C PHE A 55 3.49 10.34 -2.41
N LYS A 56 4.12 11.47 -2.07
CA LYS A 56 4.64 11.76 -0.74
C LYS A 56 4.29 13.18 -0.33
N GLY A 57 3.75 13.31 0.87
CA GLY A 57 3.32 14.59 1.43
C GLY A 57 3.44 14.63 2.95
N THR A 58 2.85 15.67 3.54
CA THR A 58 2.93 15.90 4.99
C THR A 58 2.15 14.89 5.81
N ALA A 59 1.12 14.27 5.23
CA ALA A 59 0.25 13.32 5.94
C ALA A 59 0.66 11.86 5.75
N GLY A 60 1.44 11.55 4.71
CA GLY A 60 1.88 10.18 4.43
C GLY A 60 2.51 10.04 3.05
N GLU A 61 2.80 8.79 2.71
CA GLU A 61 3.31 8.40 1.40
C GLU A 61 2.73 7.05 0.97
N GLY A 62 2.56 6.85 -0.33
CA GLY A 62 2.05 5.61 -0.88
C GLY A 62 1.69 5.71 -2.34
N ILE A 63 1.14 4.63 -2.87
CA ILE A 63 0.76 4.53 -4.29
C ILE A 63 -0.72 4.89 -4.42
N GLY A 64 -1.04 5.65 -5.46
CA GLY A 64 -2.40 5.92 -5.91
C GLY A 64 -2.67 5.27 -7.26
N GLY A 65 -3.02 6.09 -8.24
CA GLY A 65 -3.28 5.65 -9.61
C GLY A 65 -3.97 6.74 -10.43
N PRO A 66 -4.10 6.56 -11.74
CA PRO A 66 -4.79 7.52 -12.61
C PRO A 66 -6.30 7.62 -12.31
N HIS A 67 -6.88 6.68 -11.56
CA HIS A 67 -8.32 6.62 -11.30
C HIS A 67 -8.85 7.86 -10.55
N ILE A 68 -8.19 8.26 -9.46
CA ILE A 68 -8.52 9.50 -8.74
C ILE A 68 -7.62 10.66 -9.19
N GLY A 69 -6.41 10.34 -9.65
CA GLY A 69 -5.44 11.30 -10.14
C GLY A 69 -4.39 11.67 -9.10
N TYR A 70 -3.78 12.83 -9.29
CA TYR A 70 -2.55 13.20 -8.60
C TYR A 70 -2.75 13.43 -7.10
N ASP A 71 -1.70 13.12 -6.34
CA ASP A 71 -1.58 13.38 -4.91
C ASP A 71 -2.55 12.60 -4.01
N MET A 72 -3.33 11.67 -4.57
CA MET A 72 -4.30 10.86 -3.85
C MET A 72 -3.72 9.46 -3.59
N ILE A 73 -3.27 9.23 -2.35
CA ILE A 73 -2.71 7.95 -1.89
C ILE A 73 -3.84 7.02 -1.51
N TRP A 74 -3.74 5.75 -1.87
CA TRP A 74 -4.73 4.75 -1.49
C TRP A 74 -4.23 3.94 -0.29
N PRO A 75 -5.02 3.80 0.80
CA PRO A 75 -4.69 2.95 1.95
C PRO A 75 -4.34 1.51 1.56
N MET A 76 -4.92 1.01 0.47
CA MET A 76 -4.62 -0.30 -0.10
C MET A 76 -3.12 -0.53 -0.32
N SER A 77 -2.42 0.47 -0.87
CA SER A 77 -0.98 0.37 -1.14
C SER A 77 -0.16 0.23 0.15
N ILE A 78 -0.55 0.97 1.19
CA ILE A 78 0.09 0.94 2.52
C ILE A 78 -0.17 -0.41 3.19
N MET A 79 -1.40 -0.94 3.10
CA MET A 79 -1.73 -2.29 3.58
C MET A 79 -0.91 -3.35 2.85
N MET A 80 -0.80 -3.28 1.52
CA MET A 80 -0.01 -4.24 0.73
C MET A 80 1.49 -4.17 1.06
N LYS A 81 2.02 -2.98 1.32
CA LYS A 81 3.38 -2.82 1.82
C LYS A 81 3.57 -3.54 3.16
N ALA A 82 2.61 -3.43 4.09
CA ALA A 82 2.64 -4.14 5.36
C ALA A 82 2.51 -5.67 5.18
N PHE A 83 1.55 -6.14 4.36
CA PHE A 83 1.33 -7.58 4.10
C PHE A 83 2.57 -8.27 3.54
N THR A 84 3.34 -7.56 2.72
CA THR A 84 4.55 -8.06 2.03
C THR A 84 5.85 -7.66 2.71
N SER A 85 5.78 -7.08 3.91
CA SER A 85 6.96 -6.70 4.68
C SER A 85 7.62 -7.91 5.35
N GLN A 86 8.94 -7.84 5.50
CA GLN A 86 9.75 -8.74 6.33
C GLN A 86 10.42 -7.97 7.48
N ASN A 87 9.96 -6.75 7.79
CA ASN A 87 10.56 -5.86 8.76
C ASN A 87 9.50 -5.27 9.70
N ASP A 88 9.61 -5.54 11.00
CA ASP A 88 8.63 -5.12 11.99
C ASP A 88 8.51 -3.59 12.12
N ALA A 89 9.61 -2.85 11.95
CA ALA A 89 9.56 -1.38 11.97
C ALA A 89 8.80 -0.83 10.76
N GLU A 90 8.97 -1.43 9.58
CA GLU A 90 8.20 -1.08 8.37
C GLU A 90 6.70 -1.37 8.56
N ILE A 91 6.35 -2.54 9.10
CA ILE A 91 4.96 -2.89 9.43
C ILE A 91 4.38 -1.84 10.38
N LYS A 92 5.08 -1.52 11.46
CA LYS A 92 4.63 -0.52 12.45
C LYS A 92 4.39 0.85 11.81
N THR A 93 5.29 1.30 10.93
CA THR A 93 5.12 2.55 10.19
C THR A 93 3.87 2.52 9.32
N CYS A 94 3.61 1.43 8.61
CA CYS A 94 2.41 1.28 7.79
C CYS A 94 1.12 1.27 8.62
N ILE A 95 1.07 0.51 9.72
CA ILE A 95 -0.11 0.48 10.60
C ILE A 95 -0.40 1.86 11.18
N LYS A 96 0.64 2.56 11.67
CA LYS A 96 0.47 3.91 12.20
C LYS A 96 -0.03 4.89 11.13
N MET A 97 0.51 4.82 9.91
CA MET A 97 0.05 5.67 8.81
C MET A 97 -1.43 5.42 8.47
N LEU A 98 -1.88 4.16 8.48
CA LEU A 98 -3.30 3.83 8.27
C LEU A 98 -4.20 4.42 9.37
N MET A 99 -3.73 4.41 10.63
CA MET A 99 -4.45 5.04 11.75
C MET A 99 -4.49 6.56 11.64
N ASP A 100 -3.39 7.19 11.22
CA ASP A 100 -3.26 8.65 11.18
C ASP A 100 -3.91 9.29 9.94
N THR A 101 -4.40 8.48 8.98
CA THR A 101 -4.93 8.94 7.67
C THR A 101 -6.40 8.57 7.43
N ASP A 102 -7.12 8.12 8.46
CA ASP A 102 -8.55 7.77 8.38
C ASP A 102 -9.50 8.97 8.53
N ALA A 103 -8.96 10.19 8.65
CA ALA A 103 -9.69 11.43 8.94
C ALA A 103 -10.55 11.39 10.22
N GLY A 104 -10.25 10.49 11.17
CA GLY A 104 -11.02 10.26 12.39
C GLY A 104 -12.33 9.50 12.18
N THR A 105 -12.49 8.81 11.06
CA THR A 105 -13.73 8.10 10.71
C THR A 105 -13.79 6.67 11.28
N GLY A 106 -12.64 6.07 11.59
CA GLY A 106 -12.52 4.66 11.98
C GLY A 106 -12.68 3.67 10.82
N PHE A 107 -12.67 4.14 9.57
CA PHE A 107 -12.82 3.29 8.37
C PHE A 107 -11.68 3.51 7.37
N MET A 108 -11.47 2.51 6.51
CA MET A 108 -10.56 2.65 5.38
C MET A 108 -11.28 3.27 4.18
N HIS A 109 -10.68 4.33 3.67
CA HIS A 109 -11.12 5.03 2.47
C HIS A 109 -10.51 4.41 1.20
N GLU A 110 -11.02 4.83 0.04
CA GLU A 110 -10.40 4.48 -1.23
C GLU A 110 -9.07 5.23 -1.42
N SER A 111 -9.10 6.54 -1.22
CA SER A 111 -7.90 7.37 -1.29
C SER A 111 -7.97 8.55 -0.32
N PHE A 112 -6.84 9.13 0.02
CA PHE A 112 -6.70 10.35 0.79
C PHE A 112 -5.60 11.24 0.19
N HIS A 113 -5.75 12.56 0.29
CA HIS A 113 -4.76 13.49 -0.24
C HIS A 113 -3.48 13.48 0.61
N LYS A 114 -2.31 13.43 -0.04
CA LYS A 114 -0.98 13.27 0.61
C LYS A 114 -0.64 14.33 1.67
N ASN A 115 -1.30 15.49 1.63
CA ASN A 115 -1.11 16.58 2.58
C ASN A 115 -2.29 16.80 3.54
N ASP A 116 -3.45 16.19 3.28
CA ASP A 116 -4.66 16.37 4.09
C ASP A 116 -5.58 15.15 4.01
N PRO A 117 -5.56 14.25 5.00
CA PRO A 117 -6.40 13.04 4.98
C PRO A 117 -7.89 13.31 5.01
N LYS A 118 -8.33 14.52 5.40
CA LYS A 118 -9.76 14.89 5.40
C LYS A 118 -10.29 15.06 3.98
N ASN A 119 -9.42 15.26 3.00
CA ASN A 119 -9.77 15.14 1.59
C ASN A 119 -9.59 13.68 1.16
N PHE A 120 -10.62 12.87 1.38
CA PHE A 120 -10.63 11.45 1.04
C PHE A 120 -11.78 11.10 0.08
N THR A 121 -11.68 9.96 -0.59
CA THR A 121 -12.75 9.39 -1.43
C THR A 121 -13.34 8.13 -0.82
N ARG A 122 -14.66 7.95 -1.01
CA ARG A 122 -15.45 6.79 -0.56
C ARG A 122 -15.35 6.49 0.94
N SER A 123 -16.20 7.14 1.71
CA SER A 123 -16.37 6.90 3.16
C SER A 123 -16.81 5.48 3.50
N TRP A 124 -17.48 4.79 2.58
CA TRP A 124 -17.90 3.40 2.76
C TRP A 124 -17.35 2.51 1.65
N PHE A 125 -16.26 1.81 1.98
CA PHE A 125 -15.61 0.89 1.07
C PHE A 125 -15.29 -0.44 1.76
N ALA A 126 -16.27 -1.35 1.73
CA ALA A 126 -16.25 -2.59 2.50
C ALA A 126 -15.02 -3.47 2.22
N TRP A 127 -14.54 -3.52 0.97
CA TRP A 127 -13.33 -4.27 0.63
C TRP A 127 -12.10 -3.77 1.41
N GLN A 128 -11.90 -2.44 1.51
CA GLN A 128 -10.76 -1.88 2.25
C GLN A 128 -10.87 -2.14 3.75
N ASN A 129 -12.09 -2.05 4.28
CA ASN A 129 -12.35 -2.39 5.68
C ASN A 129 -12.02 -3.87 5.98
N THR A 130 -12.38 -4.77 5.06
CA THR A 130 -12.02 -6.19 5.15
C THR A 130 -10.51 -6.39 5.12
N LEU A 131 -9.79 -5.75 4.19
CA LEU A 131 -8.32 -5.87 4.09
C LEU A 131 -7.61 -5.38 5.36
N PHE A 132 -8.10 -4.30 5.97
CA PHE A 132 -7.52 -3.82 7.23
C PHE A 132 -7.76 -4.79 8.38
N GLY A 133 -8.97 -5.32 8.50
CA GLY A 133 -9.29 -6.36 9.49
C GLY A 133 -8.44 -7.62 9.29
N GLU A 134 -8.26 -8.06 8.05
CA GLU A 134 -7.40 -9.17 7.67
C GLU A 134 -5.93 -8.92 8.07
N LEU A 135 -5.41 -7.72 7.82
CA LEU A 135 -4.03 -7.35 8.16
C LEU A 135 -3.79 -7.45 9.66
N ILE A 136 -4.68 -6.88 10.47
CA ILE A 136 -4.56 -6.93 11.94
C ILE A 136 -4.66 -8.37 12.43
N LEU A 137 -5.63 -9.15 11.93
CA LEU A 137 -5.81 -10.55 12.31
C LEU A 137 -4.58 -11.39 11.95
N LYS A 138 -3.99 -11.19 10.76
CA LYS A 138 -2.74 -11.83 10.34
C LYS A 138 -1.62 -11.57 11.34
N LEU A 139 -1.37 -10.30 11.66
CA LEU A 139 -0.27 -9.91 12.55
C LEU A 139 -0.45 -10.49 13.96
N VAL A 140 -1.68 -10.51 14.48
CA VAL A 140 -1.98 -11.15 15.77
C VAL A 140 -1.70 -12.66 15.71
N ASN A 141 -2.16 -13.35 14.67
CA ASN A 141 -1.93 -14.80 14.50
C ASN A 141 -0.45 -15.15 14.29
N GLU A 142 0.34 -14.24 13.72
CA GLU A 142 1.80 -14.37 13.58
C GLU A 142 2.57 -14.04 14.87
N GLY A 143 1.88 -13.79 15.98
CA GLY A 143 2.50 -13.48 17.27
C GLY A 143 3.06 -12.06 17.37
N LYS A 144 2.66 -11.15 16.47
CA LYS A 144 3.13 -9.75 16.44
C LYS A 144 2.24 -8.80 17.25
N VAL A 145 1.51 -9.30 18.23
CA VAL A 145 0.63 -8.46 19.08
C VAL A 145 1.43 -7.41 19.87
N ASP A 146 2.63 -7.75 20.34
CA ASP A 146 3.49 -6.79 21.06
C ASP A 146 3.95 -5.63 20.16
N LEU A 147 4.16 -5.90 18.87
CA LEU A 147 4.44 -4.85 17.89
C LEU A 147 3.26 -3.87 17.79
N LEU A 148 2.04 -4.38 17.68
CA LEU A 148 0.82 -3.57 17.62
C LEU A 148 0.60 -2.78 18.91
N ASN A 149 0.78 -3.42 20.07
CA ASN A 149 0.66 -2.79 21.39
C ASN A 149 1.71 -1.69 21.63
N SER A 150 2.79 -1.65 20.85
CA SER A 150 3.84 -0.63 20.94
C SER A 150 3.50 0.67 20.19
N ILE A 151 2.37 0.73 19.49
CA ILE A 151 1.87 1.94 18.83
C ILE A 151 1.20 2.82 19.91
N GLN A 152 1.60 4.08 19.97
CA GLN A 152 1.08 5.10 20.88
C GLN A 152 0.21 6.07 20.11
#